data_AF-A0A2N1URT6-F1
#
_entry.id   AF-A0A2N1URT6-F1
#
_cell.length_a   1.000
_cell.length_b   1.000
_cell.length_c   1.000
_cell.angle_alpha   90.00
_cell.angle_beta   90.00
_cell.angle_gamma   90.00
#
_symmetry.space_group_name_H-M   'P 1'
#
loop_
_entity.id
_entity.type
_entity.pdbx_description
1 polymer ?
#
loop_
_entity_poly.entity_id
_entity_poly.type
_entity_poly.pdbx_seq_one_letter_code
_entity_poly.pdbx_strand_id
1 'polypeptide(L)'
;MRRHGRRAGFLLGTFCGMLGGAIGAAAILLQSFWLLCAATFCSGIYQAFGQYLRFAAAEVAPADWKSRAISLTLAGGILGGFIGPAVGKWTRDLAQPQYIASYASLIGFALVAMMIAASLRFPPQSQAEQHGGGRPLKEIARQPVFIVAALAAAAGYGVMNLLMNATPLAMDFCGLGFGDTAFVLQWHVIGMFAPSFFTGHLIARFGVLNVLFAGAVLMFACIGIAVQGITLMHFWWALLLLGVGWNFLYIGGTTLLTEAYTPAEKAKTQGLNDFLMFFAMAGSSFASGVVVTSAGWSVLNQIAIPFVALTALGSAILWMKRRAN
;
A
#
# COMPACT_ATOMS: atom_id res chain seq x y z
N MET A 1 -1.47 14.30 15.66
CA MET A 1 -0.55 15.25 14.97
C MET A 1 -1.03 16.70 15.03
N ARG A 2 -2.30 17.01 14.70
CA ARG A 2 -2.80 18.41 14.68
C ARG A 2 -2.76 19.15 16.04
N ARG A 3 -2.94 18.44 17.16
CA ARG A 3 -2.91 19.04 18.53
C ARG A 3 -1.57 18.95 19.23
N HIS A 4 -0.78 17.90 18.97
CA HIS A 4 0.46 17.58 19.71
C HIS A 4 1.72 17.63 18.84
N GLY A 5 1.63 18.13 17.60
CA GLY A 5 2.74 18.17 16.64
C GLY A 5 3.00 16.84 15.93
N ARG A 6 3.81 16.89 14.86
CA ARG A 6 4.16 15.71 14.04
C ARG A 6 5.15 14.78 14.74
N ARG A 7 6.14 15.34 15.43
CA ARG A 7 7.15 14.58 16.18
C ARG A 7 6.51 13.61 17.17
N ALA A 8 5.58 14.09 18.00
CA ALA A 8 4.85 13.25 18.94
C ALA A 8 4.04 12.15 18.25
N GLY A 9 3.45 12.44 17.08
CA GLY A 9 2.75 11.46 16.26
C GLY A 9 3.67 10.34 15.77
N PHE A 10 4.82 10.69 15.20
CA PHE A 10 5.78 9.68 14.73
C PHE A 10 6.38 8.86 15.87
N LEU A 11 6.71 9.49 17.00
CA LEU A 11 7.18 8.77 18.19
C LEU A 11 6.14 7.77 18.70
N LEU A 12 4.87 8.17 18.81
CA LEU A 12 3.77 7.28 19.18
C LEU A 12 3.64 6.11 18.19
N GLY A 13 3.68 6.40 16.88
CA GLY A 13 3.63 5.37 15.84
C GLY A 13 4.76 4.35 15.98
N THR A 14 6.01 4.82 16.14
CA THR A 14 7.17 3.92 16.34
C THR A 14 7.09 3.14 17.65
N PHE A 15 6.53 3.74 18.70
CA PHE A 15 6.28 3.06 19.97
C PHE A 15 5.27 1.93 19.82
N CYS A 16 4.17 2.16 19.11
CA CYS A 16 3.23 1.10 18.74
C CYS A 16 3.90 0.00 17.91
N GLY A 17 4.87 0.32 17.05
CA GLY A 17 5.65 -0.68 16.30
C GLY A 17 6.49 -1.57 17.21
N MET A 18 7.18 -0.99 18.21
CA MET A 18 7.93 -1.76 19.21
C MET A 18 7.01 -2.64 20.06
N LEU A 19 5.87 -2.09 20.51
CA LEU A 19 4.86 -2.87 21.23
C LEU A 19 4.33 -4.01 20.37
N GLY A 20 4.05 -3.77 19.08
CA GLY A 20 3.62 -4.82 18.15
C GLY A 20 4.66 -5.95 18.04
N GLY A 21 5.94 -5.61 17.95
CA GLY A 21 7.04 -6.58 17.99
C GLY A 21 7.07 -7.39 19.30
N ALA A 22 7.02 -6.71 20.44
CA ALA A 22 7.08 -7.35 21.76
C ALA A 22 5.86 -8.24 22.04
N ILE A 23 4.64 -7.74 21.76
CA ILE A 23 3.40 -8.49 21.90
C ILE A 23 3.41 -9.68 20.93
N GLY A 24 3.94 -9.53 19.71
CA GLY A 24 4.05 -10.62 18.74
C GLY A 24 4.99 -11.74 19.20
N ALA A 25 6.16 -11.39 19.76
CA ALA A 25 7.05 -12.37 20.38
C ALA A 25 6.38 -13.08 21.57
N ALA A 26 5.68 -12.33 22.43
CA ALA A 26 4.91 -12.90 23.53
C ALA A 26 3.75 -13.79 23.05
N ALA A 27 3.08 -13.42 21.95
CA ALA A 27 1.99 -14.21 21.36
C ALA A 27 2.47 -15.59 20.91
N ILE A 28 3.69 -15.68 20.34
CA ILE A 28 4.30 -16.95 19.98
C ILE A 28 4.63 -17.76 21.25
N LEU A 29 5.28 -17.15 22.25
CA LEU A 29 5.65 -17.86 23.47
C LEU A 29 4.44 -18.41 24.23
N LEU A 30 3.36 -17.64 24.26
CA LEU A 30 2.11 -17.97 24.95
C LEU A 30 1.11 -18.72 24.07
N GLN A 31 1.43 -18.96 22.79
CA GLN A 31 0.56 -19.61 21.80
C GLN A 31 -0.85 -18.98 21.74
N SER A 32 -0.93 -17.65 21.83
CA SER A 32 -2.20 -16.92 21.94
C SER A 32 -2.55 -16.17 20.66
N PHE A 33 -3.61 -16.63 20.00
CA PHE A 33 -4.14 -16.00 18.79
C PHE A 33 -4.57 -14.55 19.03
N TRP A 34 -5.22 -14.25 20.16
CA TRP A 34 -5.70 -12.90 20.47
C TRP A 34 -4.56 -11.91 20.71
N LEU A 35 -3.45 -12.37 21.30
CA LEU A 35 -2.23 -11.55 21.42
C LEU A 35 -1.61 -11.28 20.05
N LEU A 36 -1.65 -12.25 19.12
CA LEU A 36 -1.19 -12.04 17.74
C LEU A 36 -2.06 -11.00 17.01
N CYS A 37 -3.38 -11.03 17.21
CA CYS A 37 -4.28 -9.99 16.71
C CYS A 37 -3.96 -8.61 17.31
N ALA A 38 -3.67 -8.52 18.61
CA ALA A 38 -3.25 -7.27 19.24
C ALA A 38 -1.90 -6.76 18.68
N ALA A 39 -0.93 -7.66 18.47
CA ALA A 39 0.36 -7.33 17.88
C ALA A 39 0.24 -6.76 16.45
N THR A 40 -0.58 -7.40 15.61
CA THR A 40 -0.84 -6.95 14.23
C THR A 40 -1.63 -5.64 14.20
N PHE A 41 -2.56 -5.42 15.13
CA PHE A 41 -3.24 -4.13 15.31
C PHE A 41 -2.25 -3.00 15.64
N CYS A 42 -1.34 -3.21 16.60
CA CYS A 42 -0.28 -2.25 16.93
C CYS A 42 0.66 -1.98 15.73
N SER A 43 0.98 -3.02 14.97
CA SER A 43 1.78 -2.92 13.74
C SER A 43 1.05 -2.12 12.64
N GLY A 44 -0.28 -2.26 12.55
CA GLY A 44 -1.13 -1.46 11.66
C GLY A 44 -1.12 0.03 12.02
N ILE A 45 -1.15 0.36 13.32
CA ILE A 45 -0.99 1.76 13.79
C ILE A 45 0.38 2.30 13.34
N TYR A 46 1.46 1.56 13.56
CA TYR A 46 2.79 1.95 13.11
C TYR A 46 2.84 2.19 11.60
N GLN A 47 2.28 1.28 10.80
CA GLN A 47 2.23 1.40 9.35
C GLN A 47 1.44 2.66 8.92
N ALA A 48 0.30 2.94 9.55
CA ALA A 48 -0.51 4.13 9.28
C ALA A 48 0.29 5.42 9.50
N PHE A 49 1.01 5.53 10.62
CA PHE A 49 1.93 6.65 10.87
C PHE A 49 3.06 6.71 9.83
N GLY A 50 3.62 5.57 9.43
CA GLY A 50 4.64 5.48 8.38
C GLY A 50 4.19 6.05 7.04
N GLN A 51 2.94 5.84 6.63
CA GLN A 51 2.38 6.39 5.39
C GLN A 51 2.36 7.93 5.36
N TYR A 52 2.34 8.60 6.52
CA TYR A 52 2.41 10.05 6.61
C TYR A 52 3.83 10.63 6.44
N LEU A 53 4.88 9.81 6.48
CA LEU A 53 6.26 10.28 6.32
C LEU A 53 6.49 10.99 4.98
N ARG A 54 5.87 10.50 3.88
CA ARG A 54 5.98 11.14 2.56
C ARG A 54 5.46 12.59 2.57
N PHE A 55 4.40 12.85 3.32
CA PHE A 55 3.83 14.20 3.45
C PHE A 55 4.70 15.06 4.36
N ALA A 56 5.21 14.50 5.45
CA ALA A 56 6.12 15.21 6.34
C ALA A 56 7.44 15.61 5.65
N ALA A 57 7.99 14.73 4.80
CA ALA A 57 9.16 15.05 3.99
C ALA A 57 8.90 16.22 3.02
N ALA A 58 7.73 16.26 2.38
CA ALA A 58 7.35 17.34 1.46
C ALA A 58 7.20 18.71 2.13
N GLU A 59 6.88 18.75 3.42
CA GLU A 59 6.66 20.00 4.16
C GLU A 59 7.96 20.62 4.68
N VAL A 60 8.93 19.79 5.05
CA VAL A 60 10.25 20.25 5.52
C VAL A 60 11.14 20.62 4.33
N ALA A 61 10.92 20.01 3.16
CA ALA A 61 11.71 20.28 1.97
C ALA A 61 11.43 21.69 1.38
N PRO A 62 12.48 22.37 0.86
CA PRO A 62 12.34 23.56 0.01
C PRO A 62 11.34 23.35 -1.14
N ALA A 63 10.67 24.42 -1.59
CA ALA A 63 9.58 24.34 -2.57
C ALA A 63 9.96 23.62 -3.88
N ASP A 64 11.19 23.85 -4.33
CA ASP A 64 11.84 23.25 -5.50
C ASP A 64 12.22 21.77 -5.30
N TRP A 65 12.31 21.30 -4.06
CA TRP A 65 12.71 19.93 -3.70
C TRP A 65 11.57 19.02 -3.22
N LYS A 66 10.35 19.52 -3.05
CA LYS A 66 9.23 18.76 -2.48
C LYS A 66 8.94 17.45 -3.22
N SER A 67 8.91 17.51 -4.55
CA SER A 67 8.67 16.32 -5.40
C SER A 67 9.77 15.27 -5.22
N ARG A 68 11.05 15.71 -5.18
CA ARG A 68 12.20 14.83 -4.93
C ARG A 68 12.16 14.22 -3.53
N ALA A 69 11.79 14.98 -2.50
CA ALA A 69 11.68 14.50 -1.13
C ALA A 69 10.61 13.40 -0.99
N ILE A 70 9.45 13.57 -1.62
CA ILE A 70 8.41 12.53 -1.67
C ILE A 70 8.95 11.28 -2.39
N SER A 71 9.57 11.46 -3.57
CA SER A 71 10.10 10.35 -4.36
C SER A 71 11.20 9.58 -3.62
N LEU A 72 12.11 10.27 -2.93
CA LEU A 72 13.16 9.64 -2.13
C LEU A 72 12.58 8.86 -0.94
N THR A 73 11.53 9.39 -0.31
CA THR A 73 10.83 8.68 0.77
C THR A 73 10.19 7.39 0.26
N LEU A 74 9.56 7.44 -0.93
CA LEU A 74 8.97 6.26 -1.57
C LEU A 74 10.03 5.28 -2.06
N ALA A 75 11.19 5.76 -2.54
CA ALA A 75 12.32 4.92 -2.92
C ALA A 75 12.87 4.10 -1.74
N GLY A 76 12.76 4.61 -0.50
CA GLY A 76 13.03 3.82 0.71
C GLY A 76 12.20 2.54 0.80
N GLY A 77 11.00 2.52 0.21
CA GLY A 77 10.18 1.31 0.09
C GLY A 77 10.84 0.21 -0.76
N ILE A 78 11.67 0.56 -1.75
CA ILE A 78 12.44 -0.40 -2.54
C ILE A 78 13.47 -1.09 -1.65
N LEU A 79 14.24 -0.32 -0.88
CA LEU A 79 15.18 -0.88 0.10
C LEU A 79 14.45 -1.77 1.11
N GLY A 80 13.29 -1.34 1.59
CA GLY A 80 12.41 -2.16 2.43
C GLY A 80 11.99 -3.48 1.78
N GLY A 81 11.76 -3.49 0.46
CA GLY A 81 11.44 -4.69 -0.31
C GLY A 81 12.58 -5.71 -0.40
N PHE A 82 13.83 -5.28 -0.33
CA PHE A 82 14.99 -6.18 -0.22
C PHE A 82 15.26 -6.59 1.23
N ILE A 83 15.32 -5.60 2.13
CA ILE A 83 15.70 -5.81 3.53
C ILE A 83 14.64 -6.62 4.27
N GLY A 84 13.35 -6.35 4.06
CA GLY A 84 12.25 -7.00 4.78
C GLY A 84 12.24 -8.53 4.59
N PRO A 85 12.07 -9.03 3.35
CA PRO A 85 12.09 -10.47 3.07
C PRO A 85 13.44 -11.13 3.43
N ALA A 86 14.57 -10.45 3.21
CA ALA A 86 15.89 -10.99 3.56
C ALA A 86 16.06 -11.16 5.07
N VAL A 87 15.70 -10.14 5.87
CA VAL A 87 15.72 -10.25 7.32
C VAL A 87 14.75 -11.32 7.78
N GLY A 88 13.51 -11.35 7.27
CA GLY A 88 12.55 -12.39 7.61
C GLY A 88 13.08 -13.81 7.36
N LYS A 89 13.78 -14.02 6.23
CA LYS A 89 14.44 -15.29 5.90
C LYS A 89 15.56 -15.63 6.89
N TRP A 90 16.41 -14.66 7.21
CA TRP A 90 17.51 -14.89 8.15
C TRP A 90 17.00 -15.12 9.57
N THR A 91 16.04 -14.32 10.04
CA THR A 91 15.58 -14.34 11.44
C THR A 91 14.53 -15.40 11.75
N ARG A 92 13.97 -16.09 10.74
CA ARG A 92 12.90 -17.08 10.95
C ARG A 92 13.32 -18.19 11.91
N ASP A 93 14.47 -18.81 11.64
CA ASP A 93 14.94 -20.02 12.32
C ASP A 93 16.09 -19.73 13.31
N LEU A 94 16.41 -18.45 13.52
CA LEU A 94 17.50 -18.00 14.38
C LEU A 94 17.27 -18.30 15.88
N ALA A 95 15.99 -18.42 16.28
CA ALA A 95 15.58 -18.77 17.62
C ALA A 95 14.34 -19.67 17.57
N GLN A 96 14.17 -20.50 18.59
CA GLN A 96 12.98 -21.33 18.78
C GLN A 96 12.13 -20.80 19.93
N PRO A 97 10.78 -20.85 19.85
CA PRO A 97 9.94 -21.17 18.67
C PRO A 97 10.17 -20.28 17.44
N GLN A 98 9.87 -20.81 16.24
CA GLN A 98 10.02 -20.09 14.96
C GLN A 98 9.38 -18.69 15.00
N TYR A 99 9.99 -17.74 14.27
CA TYR A 99 9.59 -16.33 14.16
C TYR A 99 9.83 -15.43 15.38
N ILE A 100 10.23 -15.93 16.54
CA ILE A 100 10.53 -15.07 17.71
C ILE A 100 11.62 -14.04 17.38
N ALA A 101 12.73 -14.48 16.79
CA ALA A 101 13.80 -13.57 16.37
C ALA A 101 13.34 -12.61 15.25
N SER A 102 12.34 -13.00 14.45
CA SER A 102 11.74 -12.12 13.44
C SER A 102 10.97 -10.97 14.10
N TYR A 103 10.17 -11.25 15.13
CA TYR A 103 9.52 -10.21 15.92
C TYR A 103 10.52 -9.32 16.68
N ALA A 104 11.60 -9.89 17.20
CA ALA A 104 12.68 -9.11 17.83
C ALA A 104 13.35 -8.14 16.83
N SER A 105 13.56 -8.57 15.57
CA SER A 105 14.11 -7.71 14.53
C SER A 105 13.20 -6.51 14.22
N LEU A 106 11.87 -6.69 14.26
CA LEU A 106 10.90 -5.60 14.09
C LEU A 106 11.03 -4.55 15.21
N ILE A 107 11.29 -4.97 16.44
CA ILE A 107 11.58 -4.04 17.55
C ILE A 107 12.84 -3.24 17.24
N GLY A 108 13.90 -3.89 16.75
CA GLY A 108 15.12 -3.23 16.31
C GLY A 108 14.89 -2.16 15.24
N PHE A 109 14.13 -2.49 14.19
CA PHE A 109 13.77 -1.51 13.16
C PHE A 109 12.90 -0.36 13.69
N ALA A 110 11.93 -0.66 14.55
CA ALA A 110 11.09 0.36 15.18
C ALA A 110 11.90 1.29 16.10
N LEU A 111 12.91 0.77 16.81
CA LEU A 111 13.87 1.55 17.60
C LEU A 111 14.70 2.48 16.72
N VAL A 112 15.26 1.97 15.62
CA VAL A 112 16.00 2.80 14.65
C VAL A 112 15.10 3.91 14.08
N ALA A 113 13.88 3.56 13.67
CA ALA A 113 12.90 4.53 13.20
C ALA A 113 12.54 5.57 14.28
N MET A 114 12.43 5.15 15.55
CA MET A 114 12.17 6.04 16.68
C MET A 114 13.33 7.01 16.92
N MET A 115 14.58 6.54 16.89
CA MET A 115 15.77 7.39 17.03
C MET A 115 15.84 8.43 15.91
N ILE A 116 15.57 8.02 14.67
CA ILE A 116 15.49 8.94 13.53
C ILE A 116 14.36 9.95 13.76
N ALA A 117 13.15 9.50 14.07
CA ALA A 117 12.00 10.37 14.31
C ALA A 117 12.23 11.35 15.47
N ALA A 118 12.96 10.94 16.51
CA ALA A 118 13.32 11.79 17.64
C ALA A 118 14.29 12.90 17.21
N SER A 119 15.16 12.66 16.24
CA SER A 119 16.12 13.65 15.71
C SER A 119 15.50 14.67 14.74
N LEU A 120 14.33 14.36 14.16
CA LEU A 120 13.66 15.23 13.19
C LEU A 120 13.05 16.47 13.86
N ARG A 121 13.31 17.63 13.26
CA ARG A 121 12.66 18.91 13.59
C ARG A 121 11.63 19.24 12.53
N PHE A 122 10.37 19.34 12.95
CA PHE A 122 9.27 19.73 12.07
C PHE A 122 8.92 21.21 12.29
N PRO A 123 8.72 22.01 11.23
CA PRO A 123 8.21 23.36 11.37
C PRO A 123 6.79 23.34 11.96
N PRO A 124 6.39 24.40 12.70
CA PRO A 124 5.03 24.52 13.22
C PRO A 124 4.02 24.52 12.07
N GLN A 125 2.86 23.88 12.28
CA GLN A 125 1.81 23.78 11.26
C GLN A 125 1.23 25.17 10.93
N SER A 126 1.00 25.44 9.64
CA SER A 126 0.46 26.72 9.18
C SER A 126 -1.04 26.84 9.52
N GLN A 127 -1.49 28.05 9.89
CA GLN A 127 -2.91 28.32 10.21
C GLN A 127 -3.84 28.17 9.00
N ALA A 128 -3.31 28.17 7.78
CA ALA A 128 -4.10 28.00 6.55
C ALA A 128 -4.62 26.56 6.36
N GLU A 129 -3.96 25.55 6.94
CA GLU A 129 -4.46 24.16 6.94
C GLU A 129 -5.66 23.97 7.89
N GLN A 130 -5.95 24.94 8.77
CA GLN A 130 -6.99 24.84 9.79
C GLN A 130 -8.37 25.32 9.31
N HIS A 131 -8.42 26.14 8.26
CA HIS A 131 -9.66 26.71 7.75
C HIS A 131 -10.16 25.88 6.55
N GLY A 132 -11.01 24.90 6.84
CA GLY A 132 -11.70 24.11 5.83
C GLY A 132 -12.69 24.97 5.05
N GLY A 133 -12.55 25.03 3.74
CA GLY A 133 -13.43 25.77 2.84
C GLY A 133 -13.83 24.95 1.59
N GLY A 134 -14.60 25.56 0.70
CA GLY A 134 -15.03 24.98 -0.58
C GLY A 134 -16.26 24.08 -0.50
N ARG A 135 -16.57 23.42 -1.62
CA ARG A 135 -17.80 22.65 -1.88
C ARG A 135 -18.04 21.52 -0.89
N PRO A 136 -19.29 21.13 -0.60
CA PRO A 136 -19.59 19.99 0.26
C PRO A 136 -19.01 18.68 -0.33
N LEU A 137 -18.57 17.77 0.54
CA LEU A 137 -17.92 16.52 0.14
C LEU A 137 -18.78 15.67 -0.80
N LYS A 138 -20.11 15.73 -0.64
CA LYS A 138 -21.09 15.04 -1.49
C LYS A 138 -21.05 15.52 -2.94
N GLU A 139 -20.78 16.80 -3.17
CA GLU A 139 -20.65 17.36 -4.52
C GLU A 139 -19.35 16.89 -5.17
N ILE A 140 -18.25 16.89 -4.40
CA ILE A 140 -16.94 16.39 -4.86
C ILE A 140 -17.02 14.90 -5.19
N ALA A 141 -17.63 14.10 -4.31
CA ALA A 141 -17.74 12.66 -4.46
C ALA A 141 -18.59 12.22 -5.68
N ARG A 142 -19.44 13.11 -6.19
CA ARG A 142 -20.28 12.86 -7.37
C ARG A 142 -19.59 13.19 -8.70
N GLN A 143 -18.42 13.84 -8.66
CA GLN A 143 -17.68 14.16 -9.87
C GLN A 143 -17.16 12.87 -10.53
N PRO A 144 -17.33 12.69 -11.86
CA PRO A 144 -16.82 11.52 -12.56
C PRO A 144 -15.31 11.32 -12.37
N VAL A 145 -14.55 12.41 -12.32
CA VAL A 145 -13.09 12.38 -12.10
C VAL A 145 -12.76 11.81 -10.72
N PHE A 146 -13.48 12.24 -9.67
CA PHE A 146 -13.28 11.71 -8.32
C PHE A 146 -13.63 10.23 -8.26
N ILE A 147 -14.76 9.82 -8.86
CA ILE A 147 -15.22 8.43 -8.84
C ILE A 147 -14.15 7.52 -9.48
N VAL A 148 -13.62 7.88 -10.65
CA VAL A 148 -12.58 7.08 -11.32
C VAL A 148 -11.28 7.07 -10.52
N ALA A 149 -10.87 8.20 -9.96
CA ALA A 149 -9.68 8.28 -9.11
C ALA A 149 -9.80 7.38 -7.86
N ALA A 150 -10.94 7.46 -7.16
CA ALA A 150 -11.22 6.66 -5.97
C ALA A 150 -11.35 5.17 -6.30
N LEU A 151 -12.01 4.81 -7.41
CA LEU A 151 -12.08 3.42 -7.90
C LEU A 151 -10.68 2.88 -8.22
N ALA A 152 -9.86 3.63 -8.94
CA ALA A 152 -8.49 3.21 -9.26
C ALA A 152 -7.64 3.00 -8.00
N ALA A 153 -7.72 3.91 -7.03
CA ALA A 153 -7.01 3.77 -5.75
C ALA A 153 -7.51 2.56 -4.94
N ALA A 154 -8.84 2.43 -4.79
CA ALA A 154 -9.46 1.36 -4.01
C ALA A 154 -9.29 -0.02 -4.64
N ALA A 155 -9.48 -0.15 -5.95
CA ALA A 155 -9.26 -1.40 -6.67
C ALA A 155 -7.78 -1.75 -6.74
N GLY A 156 -6.90 -0.78 -6.99
CA GLY A 156 -5.45 -0.97 -6.98
C GLY A 156 -4.99 -1.59 -5.67
N TYR A 157 -5.25 -0.92 -4.53
CA TYR A 157 -4.89 -1.44 -3.21
C TYR A 157 -5.65 -2.70 -2.81
N GLY A 158 -6.96 -2.76 -3.08
CA GLY A 158 -7.80 -3.89 -2.72
C GLY A 158 -7.38 -5.18 -3.42
N VAL A 159 -7.20 -5.15 -4.74
CA VAL A 159 -6.76 -6.31 -5.53
C VAL A 159 -5.32 -6.69 -5.17
N MET A 160 -4.42 -5.71 -5.07
CA MET A 160 -3.05 -5.95 -4.63
C MET A 160 -3.02 -6.69 -3.29
N ASN A 161 -3.78 -6.20 -2.31
CA ASN A 161 -3.82 -6.77 -0.98
C ASN A 161 -4.52 -8.14 -0.95
N LEU A 162 -5.58 -8.33 -1.72
CA LEU A 162 -6.29 -9.61 -1.85
C LEU A 162 -5.35 -10.74 -2.31
N LEU A 163 -4.63 -10.50 -3.40
CA LEU A 163 -3.74 -11.49 -4.02
C LEU A 163 -2.44 -11.64 -3.24
N MET A 164 -1.81 -10.53 -2.84
CA MET A 164 -0.52 -10.57 -2.13
C MET A 164 -0.63 -11.30 -0.78
N ASN A 165 -1.69 -11.08 0.00
CA ASN A 165 -1.87 -11.75 1.29
C ASN A 165 -2.12 -13.26 1.14
N ALA A 166 -2.82 -13.68 0.09
CA ALA A 166 -3.13 -15.09 -0.16
C ALA A 166 -1.94 -15.86 -0.73
N THR A 167 -0.98 -15.17 -1.37
CA THR A 167 0.09 -15.82 -2.11
C THR A 167 1.02 -16.66 -1.24
N PRO A 168 1.55 -16.16 -0.10
CA PRO A 168 2.37 -16.98 0.80
C PRO A 168 1.68 -18.28 1.24
N LEU A 169 0.38 -18.18 1.53
CA LEU A 169 -0.42 -19.32 1.96
C LEU A 169 -0.68 -20.32 0.81
N ALA A 170 -0.97 -19.81 -0.40
CA ALA A 170 -1.11 -20.65 -1.58
C ALA A 170 0.21 -21.35 -1.96
N MET A 171 1.34 -20.65 -1.86
CA MET A 171 2.67 -21.21 -2.11
C MET A 171 3.01 -22.30 -1.09
N ASP A 172 2.66 -22.11 0.19
CA ASP A 172 2.83 -23.11 1.24
C ASP A 172 1.99 -24.38 0.96
N PHE A 173 0.73 -24.24 0.55
CA PHE A 173 -0.10 -25.38 0.12
C PHE A 173 0.46 -26.12 -1.10
N CYS A 174 1.25 -25.45 -1.93
CA CYS A 174 1.94 -26.05 -3.07
C CYS A 174 3.30 -26.67 -2.70
N GLY A 175 3.70 -26.61 -1.43
CA GLY A 175 4.99 -27.11 -0.94
C GLY A 175 6.19 -26.25 -1.35
N LEU A 176 5.98 -25.00 -1.78
CA LEU A 176 7.06 -24.08 -2.10
C LEU A 176 7.70 -23.55 -0.82
N GLY A 177 9.03 -23.46 -0.81
CA GLY A 177 9.76 -23.08 0.39
C GLY A 177 9.58 -21.61 0.75
N PHE A 178 9.81 -21.25 2.02
CA PHE A 178 9.77 -19.86 2.47
C PHE A 178 10.74 -18.95 1.72
N GLY A 179 11.89 -19.49 1.28
CA GLY A 179 12.83 -18.75 0.44
C GLY A 179 12.24 -18.32 -0.89
N ASP A 180 11.39 -19.17 -1.48
CA ASP A 180 10.69 -18.88 -2.73
C ASP A 180 9.61 -17.81 -2.52
N THR A 181 8.84 -17.92 -1.43
CA THR A 181 7.87 -16.90 -1.03
C THR A 181 8.53 -15.55 -0.81
N ALA A 182 9.67 -15.51 -0.10
CA ALA A 182 10.44 -14.29 0.11
C ALA A 182 10.94 -13.69 -1.21
N PHE A 183 11.41 -14.52 -2.15
CA PHE A 183 11.82 -14.09 -3.48
C PHE A 183 10.67 -13.48 -4.28
N VAL A 184 9.50 -14.12 -4.30
CA VAL A 184 8.31 -13.60 -4.99
C VAL A 184 7.85 -12.27 -4.38
N LEU A 185 7.78 -12.17 -3.05
CA LEU A 185 7.39 -10.94 -2.35
C LEU A 185 8.39 -9.80 -2.56
N GLN A 186 9.69 -10.09 -2.61
CA GLN A 186 10.72 -9.10 -2.91
C GLN A 186 10.50 -8.46 -4.29
N TRP A 187 10.29 -9.27 -5.33
CA TRP A 187 10.03 -8.77 -6.68
C TRP A 187 8.68 -8.08 -6.82
N HIS A 188 7.67 -8.50 -6.07
CA HIS A 188 6.42 -7.75 -5.95
C HIS A 188 6.65 -6.32 -5.48
N VAL A 189 7.38 -6.15 -4.37
CA VAL A 189 7.67 -4.82 -3.81
C VAL A 189 8.51 -3.96 -4.75
N ILE A 190 9.47 -4.58 -5.46
CA ILE A 190 10.20 -3.90 -6.54
C ILE A 190 9.22 -3.42 -7.62
N GLY A 191 8.31 -4.29 -8.07
CA GLY A 191 7.25 -3.95 -9.02
C GLY A 191 6.34 -2.82 -8.53
N MET A 192 6.07 -2.73 -7.22
CA MET A 192 5.28 -1.64 -6.65
C MET A 192 5.98 -0.29 -6.71
N PHE A 193 7.26 -0.22 -6.36
CA PHE A 193 7.92 1.07 -6.12
C PHE A 193 8.87 1.50 -7.25
N ALA A 194 9.57 0.57 -7.90
CA ALA A 194 10.54 0.90 -8.95
C ALA A 194 9.92 1.63 -10.16
N PRO A 195 8.70 1.29 -10.63
CA PRO A 195 8.09 2.04 -11.74
C PRO A 195 7.87 3.52 -11.43
N SER A 196 7.73 3.91 -10.15
CA SER A 196 7.48 5.30 -9.74
C SER A 196 8.51 6.31 -10.25
N PHE A 197 9.76 5.88 -10.51
CA PHE A 197 10.80 6.73 -11.11
C PHE A 197 10.42 7.20 -12.53
N PHE A 198 9.59 6.43 -13.24
CA PHE A 198 9.22 6.66 -14.63
C PHE A 198 7.73 6.95 -14.80
N THR A 199 6.86 6.49 -13.89
CA THR A 199 5.40 6.64 -14.00
C THR A 199 4.98 8.09 -14.16
N GLY A 200 5.62 9.05 -13.47
CA GLY A 200 5.33 10.47 -13.67
C GLY A 200 5.60 10.96 -15.10
N HIS A 201 6.71 10.51 -15.72
CA HIS A 201 7.02 10.81 -17.12
C HIS A 201 6.05 10.12 -18.08
N LEU A 202 5.63 8.88 -17.78
CA LEU A 202 4.61 8.17 -18.55
C LEU A 202 3.27 8.90 -18.51
N ILE A 203 2.86 9.39 -17.34
CA ILE A 203 1.63 10.19 -17.20
C ILE A 203 1.73 11.49 -18.00
N ALA A 204 2.88 12.18 -17.95
CA ALA A 204 3.07 13.41 -18.72
C ALA A 204 3.03 13.16 -20.25
N ARG A 205 3.57 12.04 -20.71
CA ARG A 205 3.65 11.71 -22.15
C ARG A 205 2.38 11.10 -22.72
N PHE A 206 1.75 10.19 -21.97
CA PHE A 206 0.62 9.38 -22.45
C PHE A 206 -0.71 9.79 -21.82
N GLY A 207 -0.71 10.61 -20.77
CA GLY A 207 -1.90 11.00 -20.04
C GLY A 207 -2.30 10.00 -18.95
N VAL A 208 -2.93 10.52 -17.90
CA VAL A 208 -3.27 9.75 -16.68
C VAL A 208 -4.22 8.58 -16.95
N LEU A 209 -5.21 8.75 -17.84
CA LEU A 209 -6.19 7.70 -18.14
C LEU A 209 -5.55 6.51 -18.87
N ASN A 210 -4.59 6.74 -19.76
CA ASN A 210 -3.88 5.66 -20.46
C ASN A 210 -3.01 4.84 -19.49
N VAL A 211 -2.41 5.50 -18.51
CA VAL A 211 -1.64 4.81 -17.45
C VAL A 211 -2.58 3.98 -16.57
N LEU A 212 -3.76 4.49 -16.21
CA LEU A 212 -4.77 3.71 -15.48
C LEU A 212 -5.20 2.46 -16.26
N PHE A 213 -5.44 2.59 -17.56
CA PHE A 213 -5.75 1.44 -18.42
C PHE A 213 -4.63 0.41 -18.47
N ALA A 214 -3.39 0.84 -18.66
CA ALA A 214 -2.24 -0.04 -18.61
C ALA A 214 -2.16 -0.78 -17.27
N GLY A 215 -2.41 -0.08 -16.15
CA GLY A 215 -2.50 -0.68 -14.82
C GLY A 215 -3.56 -1.77 -14.73
N ALA A 216 -4.76 -1.53 -15.25
CA ALA A 216 -5.83 -2.52 -15.28
C ALA A 216 -5.50 -3.74 -16.17
N VAL A 217 -4.87 -3.52 -17.34
CA VAL A 217 -4.40 -4.61 -18.21
C VAL A 217 -3.35 -5.48 -17.50
N LEU A 218 -2.41 -4.87 -16.78
CA LEU A 218 -1.41 -5.59 -16.00
C LEU A 218 -2.06 -6.41 -14.87
N MET A 219 -3.11 -5.89 -14.22
CA MET A 219 -3.88 -6.65 -13.23
C MET A 219 -4.61 -7.84 -13.85
N PHE A 220 -5.20 -7.70 -15.05
CA PHE A 220 -5.80 -8.83 -15.76
C PHE A 220 -4.76 -9.87 -16.18
N ALA A 221 -3.58 -9.43 -16.64
CA ALA A 221 -2.48 -10.33 -16.95
C ALA A 221 -1.99 -11.09 -15.71
N CYS A 222 -1.88 -10.41 -14.57
CA CYS A 222 -1.60 -11.03 -13.27
C CYS A 222 -2.60 -12.15 -12.94
N ILE A 223 -3.91 -11.84 -12.99
CA ILE A 223 -4.97 -12.82 -12.74
C ILE A 223 -4.87 -13.98 -13.73
N GLY A 224 -4.67 -13.70 -15.02
CA GLY A 224 -4.56 -14.70 -16.08
C GLY A 224 -3.42 -15.68 -15.85
N ILE A 225 -2.23 -15.19 -15.45
CA ILE A 225 -1.09 -16.04 -15.10
C ILE A 225 -1.39 -16.83 -13.82
N ALA A 226 -1.96 -16.19 -12.79
CA ALA A 226 -2.23 -16.82 -11.51
C ALA A 226 -3.24 -17.98 -11.59
N VAL A 227 -4.21 -17.92 -12.51
CA VAL A 227 -5.18 -19.03 -12.71
C VAL A 227 -4.65 -20.15 -13.60
N GLN A 228 -3.59 -19.91 -14.40
CA GLN A 228 -3.03 -20.91 -15.31
C GLN A 228 -2.14 -21.93 -14.61
N GLY A 229 -1.52 -21.59 -13.48
CA GLY A 229 -0.62 -22.51 -12.79
C GLY A 229 -0.19 -22.04 -11.40
N ILE A 230 0.40 -22.99 -10.67
CA ILE A 230 0.83 -22.85 -9.27
C ILE A 230 2.34 -23.13 -9.11
N THR A 231 3.12 -22.98 -10.17
CA THR A 231 4.59 -23.09 -10.08
C THR A 231 5.19 -21.78 -9.59
N LEU A 232 6.43 -21.82 -9.07
CA LEU A 232 7.15 -20.63 -8.62
C LEU A 232 7.11 -19.47 -9.64
N MET A 233 7.31 -19.76 -10.93
CA MET A 233 7.34 -18.72 -11.97
C MET A 233 5.95 -18.14 -12.25
N HIS A 234 4.85 -18.88 -12.03
CA HIS A 234 3.51 -18.32 -12.13
C HIS A 234 3.28 -17.30 -11.00
N PHE A 235 3.61 -17.67 -9.76
CA PHE A 235 3.52 -16.75 -8.62
C PHE A 235 4.42 -15.52 -8.83
N TRP A 236 5.65 -15.72 -9.30
CA TRP A 236 6.60 -14.63 -9.53
C TRP A 236 6.11 -13.63 -10.58
N TRP A 237 5.73 -14.09 -11.78
CA TRP A 237 5.23 -13.21 -12.83
C TRP A 237 3.92 -12.55 -12.43
N ALA A 238 3.00 -13.30 -11.81
CA ALA A 238 1.74 -12.73 -11.33
C ALA A 238 1.98 -11.60 -10.33
N LEU A 239 2.83 -11.81 -9.32
CA LEU A 239 3.04 -10.82 -8.26
C LEU A 239 3.91 -9.63 -8.71
N LEU A 240 4.83 -9.84 -9.66
CA LEU A 240 5.55 -8.74 -10.29
C LEU A 240 4.57 -7.83 -11.06
N LEU A 241 3.72 -8.41 -11.92
CA LEU A 241 2.71 -7.67 -12.68
C LEU A 241 1.68 -7.00 -11.76
N LEU A 242 1.29 -7.67 -10.67
CA LEU A 242 0.43 -7.11 -9.62
C LEU A 242 1.04 -5.83 -9.04
N GLY A 243 2.35 -5.84 -8.75
CA GLY A 243 3.07 -4.68 -8.23
C GLY A 243 3.10 -3.52 -9.22
N VAL A 244 3.44 -3.78 -10.49
CA VAL A 244 3.49 -2.73 -11.53
C VAL A 244 2.09 -2.20 -11.83
N GLY A 245 1.09 -3.08 -11.91
CA GLY A 245 -0.32 -2.71 -12.08
C GLY A 245 -0.82 -1.85 -10.93
N TRP A 246 -0.48 -2.21 -9.68
CA TRP A 246 -0.78 -1.40 -8.50
C TRP A 246 -0.15 -0.02 -8.60
N ASN A 247 1.11 0.08 -9.04
CA ASN A 247 1.79 1.38 -9.18
C ASN A 247 1.02 2.30 -10.14
N PHE A 248 0.66 1.79 -11.31
CA PHE A 248 -0.03 2.59 -12.33
C PHE A 248 -1.42 3.02 -11.87
N LEU A 249 -2.18 2.12 -11.23
CA LEU A 249 -3.49 2.45 -10.68
C LEU A 249 -3.39 3.45 -9.52
N TYR A 250 -2.44 3.27 -8.61
CA TYR A 250 -2.30 4.12 -7.44
C TYR A 250 -1.73 5.50 -7.77
N ILE A 251 -0.60 5.57 -8.50
CA ILE A 251 0.01 6.85 -8.90
C ILE A 251 -0.88 7.57 -9.92
N GLY A 252 -1.48 6.84 -10.87
CA GLY A 252 -2.45 7.40 -11.81
C GLY A 252 -3.70 7.91 -11.09
N GLY A 253 -4.28 7.12 -10.18
CA GLY A 253 -5.47 7.49 -9.42
C GLY A 253 -5.24 8.70 -8.52
N THR A 254 -4.10 8.74 -7.81
CA THR A 254 -3.72 9.89 -6.98
C THR A 254 -3.45 11.14 -7.81
N THR A 255 -2.89 11.00 -9.02
CA THR A 255 -2.71 12.13 -9.96
C THR A 255 -4.07 12.64 -10.45
N LEU A 256 -4.95 11.75 -10.90
CA LEU A 256 -6.30 12.09 -11.35
C LEU A 256 -7.13 12.73 -10.24
N LEU A 257 -6.95 12.31 -8.99
CA LEU A 257 -7.63 12.87 -7.82
C LEU A 257 -7.33 14.37 -7.65
N THR A 258 -6.13 14.82 -8.03
CA THR A 258 -5.75 16.25 -7.92
C THR A 258 -6.59 17.16 -8.81
N GLU A 259 -7.19 16.61 -9.87
CA GLU A 259 -8.09 17.33 -10.77
C GLU A 259 -9.52 17.50 -10.18
N ALA A 260 -9.86 16.76 -9.11
CA ALA A 260 -11.20 16.76 -8.53
C ALA A 260 -11.43 17.84 -7.45
N TYR A 261 -10.36 18.49 -6.96
CA TYR A 261 -10.44 19.41 -5.83
C TYR A 261 -9.62 20.69 -6.03
N THR A 262 -10.05 21.76 -5.36
CA THR A 262 -9.25 22.99 -5.19
C THR A 262 -8.37 22.89 -3.93
N PRO A 263 -7.34 23.75 -3.75
CA PRO A 263 -6.49 23.71 -2.54
C PRO A 263 -7.26 23.75 -1.22
N ALA A 264 -8.36 24.51 -1.14
CA ALA A 264 -9.22 24.60 0.05
C ALA A 264 -9.95 23.29 0.38
N GLU A 265 -10.14 22.42 -0.61
CA GLU A 265 -10.87 21.16 -0.52
C GLU A 265 -9.95 19.94 -0.44
N LYS A 266 -8.63 20.14 -0.55
CA LYS A 266 -7.62 19.07 -0.65
C LYS A 266 -7.72 18.05 0.49
N ALA A 267 -7.70 18.52 1.74
CA ALA A 267 -7.63 17.64 2.91
C ALA A 267 -8.87 16.74 3.03
N LYS A 268 -10.08 17.29 2.85
CA LYS A 268 -11.32 16.51 2.92
C LYS A 268 -11.46 15.52 1.76
N THR A 269 -11.00 15.90 0.56
CA THR A 269 -11.09 15.04 -0.64
C THR A 269 -10.10 13.89 -0.57
N GLN A 270 -8.85 14.16 -0.20
CA GLN A 270 -7.84 13.12 0.03
C GLN A 270 -8.24 12.21 1.19
N GLY A 271 -8.80 12.76 2.28
CA GLY A 271 -9.30 11.97 3.39
C GLY A 271 -10.41 10.98 3.00
N LEU A 272 -11.35 11.39 2.14
CA LEU A 272 -12.38 10.47 1.63
C LEU A 272 -11.78 9.39 0.73
N ASN A 273 -10.88 9.76 -0.19
CA ASN A 273 -10.19 8.79 -1.05
C ASN A 273 -9.44 7.74 -0.23
N ASP A 274 -8.64 8.19 0.75
CA ASP A 274 -7.84 7.31 1.60
C ASP A 274 -8.75 6.43 2.46
N PHE A 275 -9.86 6.96 2.98
CA PHE A 275 -10.86 6.15 3.69
C PHE A 275 -11.42 5.03 2.82
N LEU A 276 -11.83 5.32 1.59
CA LEU A 276 -12.36 4.31 0.65
C LEU A 276 -11.29 3.26 0.30
N MET A 277 -10.06 3.70 0.08
CA MET A 277 -8.91 2.83 -0.20
C MET A 277 -8.62 1.89 0.98
N PHE A 278 -8.52 2.40 2.20
CA PHE A 278 -8.28 1.58 3.39
C PHE A 278 -9.46 0.68 3.74
N PHE A 279 -10.69 1.12 3.47
CA PHE A 279 -11.88 0.28 3.62
C PHE A 279 -11.84 -0.92 2.67
N ALA A 280 -11.49 -0.69 1.39
CA ALA A 280 -11.28 -1.77 0.42
C ALA A 280 -10.11 -2.69 0.82
N MET A 281 -9.02 -2.13 1.35
CA MET A 281 -7.88 -2.91 1.88
C MET A 281 -8.31 -3.79 3.06
N ALA A 282 -9.06 -3.26 4.03
CA ALA A 282 -9.55 -4.02 5.18
C ALA A 282 -10.47 -5.18 4.74
N GLY A 283 -11.41 -4.89 3.84
CA GLY A 283 -12.32 -5.91 3.28
C GLY A 283 -11.57 -6.99 2.51
N SER A 284 -10.61 -6.62 1.66
CA SER A 284 -9.80 -7.57 0.90
C SER A 284 -8.84 -8.38 1.77
N SER A 285 -8.27 -7.82 2.84
CA SER A 285 -7.43 -8.57 3.79
C SER A 285 -8.22 -9.70 4.44
N PHE A 286 -9.43 -9.39 4.92
CA PHE A 286 -10.30 -10.38 5.54
C PHE A 286 -10.77 -11.44 4.53
N ALA A 287 -11.20 -10.99 3.33
CA ALA A 287 -11.64 -11.88 2.27
C ALA A 287 -10.53 -12.81 1.78
N SER A 288 -9.28 -12.35 1.67
CA SER A 288 -8.15 -13.11 1.14
C SER A 288 -7.95 -14.44 1.87
N GLY A 289 -7.84 -14.40 3.20
CA GLY A 289 -7.65 -15.61 4.02
C GLY A 289 -8.85 -16.55 3.98
N VAL A 290 -10.08 -16.02 4.07
CA VAL A 290 -11.31 -16.82 4.03
C VAL A 290 -11.46 -17.50 2.66
N VAL A 291 -11.28 -16.76 1.57
CA VAL A 291 -11.50 -17.28 0.21
C VAL A 291 -10.42 -18.29 -0.17
N VAL A 292 -9.14 -18.02 0.10
CA VAL A 292 -8.08 -18.95 -0.31
C VAL A 292 -8.17 -20.30 0.41
N THR A 293 -8.64 -20.30 1.66
CA THR A 293 -8.79 -21.53 2.46
C THR A 293 -10.09 -22.28 2.19
N SER A 294 -11.18 -21.58 1.84
CA SER A 294 -12.50 -22.21 1.61
C SER A 294 -12.79 -22.54 0.13
N ALA A 295 -12.37 -21.66 -0.79
CA ALA A 295 -12.69 -21.74 -2.21
C ALA A 295 -11.44 -21.88 -3.11
N GLY A 296 -10.24 -21.74 -2.54
CA GLY A 296 -8.98 -21.97 -3.21
C GLY A 296 -8.43 -20.78 -4.00
N TRP A 297 -7.21 -20.98 -4.52
CA TRP A 297 -6.42 -19.95 -5.21
C TRP A 297 -7.08 -19.42 -6.50
N SER A 298 -7.69 -20.29 -7.30
CA SER A 298 -8.30 -19.90 -8.58
C SER A 298 -9.51 -18.97 -8.37
N VAL A 299 -10.40 -19.31 -7.43
CA VAL A 299 -11.59 -18.50 -7.13
C VAL A 299 -11.19 -17.13 -6.57
N LEU A 300 -10.16 -17.08 -5.72
CA LEU A 300 -9.63 -15.81 -5.22
C LEU A 300 -9.18 -14.87 -6.33
N ASN A 301 -8.48 -15.39 -7.33
CA ASN A 301 -8.03 -14.61 -8.48
C ASN A 301 -9.21 -14.14 -9.36
N GLN A 302 -10.24 -14.98 -9.53
CA GLN A 302 -11.45 -14.61 -10.28
C GLN A 302 -12.26 -13.51 -9.58
N ILE A 303 -12.31 -13.50 -8.25
CA ILE A 303 -12.97 -12.44 -7.47
C ILE A 303 -12.33 -11.06 -7.71
N ALA A 304 -11.06 -10.99 -8.11
CA ALA A 304 -10.43 -9.72 -8.46
C ALA A 304 -10.92 -9.15 -9.80
N ILE A 305 -11.41 -9.98 -10.73
CA ILE A 305 -11.79 -9.58 -12.11
C ILE A 305 -12.82 -8.44 -12.12
N PRO A 306 -13.94 -8.49 -11.38
CA PRO A 306 -14.93 -7.42 -11.38
C PRO A 306 -14.34 -6.07 -10.93
N PHE A 307 -13.46 -6.05 -9.92
CA PHE A 307 -12.86 -4.81 -9.43
C PHE A 307 -11.92 -4.16 -10.44
N VAL A 308 -11.12 -4.98 -11.13
CA VAL A 308 -10.25 -4.52 -12.22
C VAL A 308 -11.08 -4.04 -13.40
N ALA A 309 -12.13 -4.78 -13.78
CA ALA A 309 -13.04 -4.42 -14.86
C ALA A 309 -13.75 -3.09 -14.61
N LEU A 310 -14.27 -2.87 -13.40
CA LEU A 310 -14.90 -1.62 -13.01
C LEU A 310 -13.95 -0.42 -13.14
N THR A 311 -12.69 -0.59 -12.75
CA THR A 311 -11.66 0.44 -12.88
C THR A 311 -11.34 0.75 -14.35
N ALA A 312 -11.21 -0.29 -15.19
CA ALA A 312 -10.99 -0.13 -16.62
C ALA A 312 -12.18 0.56 -17.31
N LEU A 313 -13.40 0.12 -17.03
CA LEU A 313 -14.63 0.69 -17.58
C LEU A 313 -14.83 2.15 -17.13
N GLY A 314 -14.62 2.44 -15.84
CA GLY A 314 -14.69 3.80 -15.32
C GLY A 314 -13.69 4.74 -16.03
N SER A 315 -12.46 4.26 -16.22
CA SER A 315 -11.42 4.99 -16.96
C SER A 315 -11.81 5.22 -18.42
N ALA A 316 -12.42 4.22 -19.06
CA ALA A 316 -12.92 4.31 -20.44
C ALA A 316 -14.04 5.33 -20.61
N ILE A 317 -15.04 5.28 -19.74
CA ILE A 317 -16.18 6.19 -19.78
C ILE A 317 -15.70 7.63 -19.59
N LEU A 318 -14.79 7.86 -18.64
CA LEU A 318 -14.22 9.19 -18.42
C LEU A 318 -13.39 9.67 -19.61
N TRP A 319 -12.62 8.79 -20.23
CA TRP A 319 -11.84 9.11 -21.43
C TRP A 319 -12.74 9.49 -22.61
N MET A 320 -13.82 8.73 -22.86
CA MET A 320 -14.79 9.04 -23.90
C MET A 320 -15.47 10.39 -23.64
N LYS A 321 -15.87 10.68 -22.39
CA LYS A 321 -16.46 11.98 -22.03
C LYS A 321 -15.49 13.15 -22.25
N ARG A 322 -14.20 12.97 -22.00
CA ARG A 322 -13.18 14.02 -22.25
C ARG A 322 -12.91 14.27 -23.72
N ARG A 323 -13.18 13.30 -24.60
CA ARG A 323 -13.06 13.47 -26.06
C ARG A 323 -14.30 14.08 -26.71
N ALA A 324 -15.45 13.93 -26.06
CA ALA A 324 -16.73 14.44 -26.55
C ALA A 324 -16.99 15.91 -26.19
N ASN A 325 -16.25 16.45 -25.21
CA ASN A 325 -16.24 17.86 -24.81
C ASN A 325 -15.02 18.57 -25.41
#